data_AF-A0A955I7S2-F1
#
_entry.id   AF-A0A955I7S2-F1
#
_cell.length_a   1.000
_cell.length_b   1.000
_cell.length_c   1.000
_cell.angle_alpha   90.00
_cell.angle_beta   90.00
_cell.angle_gamma   90.00
#
_symmetry.space_group_name_H-M   'P 1'
#
loop_
_entity.id
_entity.type
_entity.pdbx_description
1 polymer ?
#
loop_
_entity_poly.entity_id
_entity_poly.type
_entity_poly.pdbx_seq_one_letter_code
_entity_poly.pdbx_strand_id
1 'polypeptide(L)'
;MIKDFKAIRIVLASPDDMISWSHGEVTKAETINYRTFRPEVDGLMDEKIFGPSKDFECFCGKYKKVRYKGIVCDRCGVEVTHKRVRRERMGHIHLVSPVTHVWFSHGVPNKLALILDIPQKKLETVIYYARYVVTSVNSDEKAGAAEKLKELQQEQTAELEQEMQAKLTELAAEYEEKKEVARKSEKDESKLGVQLERIASEERKKQAHIKSAYGQKLENLNSKFKDLESLVEQIEVGFTLSEEENGDLFALGFTFYNADMGAPAVRSLLQGLDLDAEIKSLDEIIDNTKSELKKSRAVQRKKLLKGMKQSDTDPEWIVLDILPVLPPDLRPIIQLPGGRFATSDLNDLYRRVINRNNRLRRLIELGAPQIILRNERRMLQEAVDALLDNSHRPGSPTLNSRGLPYKSLSDMLRGKQGRFRQNLLGKRVDYSGRAVIVPGPYLKYNQCGLPKNIALELFKPFILRELVARGLAANPARARMVYEEKTPEVWDILEEVSKGRPVLLNRAPTLHKQGIVAFYPILIEGNAIQLHPLMCKGFNADFDGDQMAV
;
A
#
# COMPACT_ATOMS: atom_id res chain seq x y z
N MET A 1 -31.60 9.03 -15.85
CA MET A 1 -31.59 7.71 -16.51
C MET A 1 -30.25 7.06 -16.22
N ILE A 2 -30.24 6.00 -15.41
CA ILE A 2 -29.06 5.16 -15.24
C ILE A 2 -28.97 4.34 -16.53
N LYS A 3 -27.87 4.43 -17.28
CA LYS A 3 -27.61 3.45 -18.34
C LYS A 3 -27.47 2.11 -17.64
N ASP A 4 -28.33 1.14 -17.95
CA ASP A 4 -28.20 -0.22 -17.45
C ASP A 4 -26.81 -0.75 -17.86
N PHE A 5 -25.92 -0.90 -16.89
CA PHE A 5 -24.59 -1.44 -17.11
C PHE A 5 -24.70 -2.97 -17.14
N LYS A 6 -24.16 -3.60 -18.20
CA LYS A 6 -24.18 -5.07 -18.33
C LYS A 6 -23.06 -5.74 -17.52
N ALA A 7 -21.93 -5.06 -17.36
CA ALA A 7 -20.76 -5.60 -16.69
C ALA A 7 -19.94 -4.47 -16.05
N ILE A 8 -19.17 -4.85 -15.03
CA ILE A 8 -18.15 -4.01 -14.40
C ILE A 8 -16.81 -4.70 -14.62
N ARG A 9 -15.83 -3.98 -15.17
CA ARG A 9 -14.47 -4.47 -15.40
C ARG A 9 -13.50 -3.73 -14.50
N ILE A 10 -12.55 -4.45 -13.91
CA ILE A 10 -11.46 -3.89 -13.10
C ILE A 10 -10.16 -4.22 -13.84
N VAL A 11 -9.36 -3.20 -14.13
CA VAL A 11 -8.07 -3.30 -14.81
C VAL A 11 -7.04 -2.54 -13.97
N LEU A 12 -5.76 -2.85 -14.13
CA LEU A 12 -4.68 -2.06 -13.56
C LEU A 12 -4.71 -0.67 -14.20
N ALA A 13 -4.51 0.38 -13.40
CA ALA A 13 -4.53 1.74 -13.89
C ALA A 13 -3.16 2.10 -14.48
N SER A 14 -3.13 2.61 -15.71
CA SER A 14 -1.91 3.16 -16.29
C SER A 14 -1.56 4.52 -15.64
N PRO A 15 -0.29 4.97 -15.70
CA PRO A 15 0.08 6.32 -15.27
C PRO A 15 -0.74 7.40 -15.97
N ASP A 16 -1.02 7.23 -17.26
CA ASP A 16 -1.82 8.17 -18.06
C ASP A 16 -3.29 8.20 -17.61
N ASP A 17 -3.87 7.04 -17.29
CA ASP A 17 -5.22 6.97 -16.71
C ASP A 17 -5.28 7.73 -15.38
N MET A 18 -4.27 7.57 -14.52
CA MET A 18 -4.21 8.26 -13.23
C MET A 18 -4.11 9.79 -13.40
N ILE A 19 -3.37 10.28 -14.39
CA ILE A 19 -3.33 11.70 -14.75
C ILE A 19 -4.69 12.15 -15.27
N SER A 20 -5.33 11.37 -16.15
CA SER A 20 -6.61 11.73 -16.78
C SER A 20 -7.73 11.93 -15.77
N TRP A 21 -7.70 11.21 -14.64
CA TRP A 21 -8.69 11.37 -13.56
C TRP A 21 -8.39 12.56 -12.65
N SER A 22 -7.15 13.02 -12.67
CA SER A 22 -6.66 14.04 -11.75
C SER A 22 -6.99 15.45 -12.23
N HIS A 23 -7.36 16.30 -11.29
CA HIS A 23 -7.64 17.71 -11.55
C HIS A 23 -6.47 18.63 -11.14
N GLY A 24 -5.35 18.06 -10.68
CA GLY A 24 -4.14 18.79 -10.31
C GLY A 24 -3.22 18.00 -9.39
N GLU A 25 -1.95 18.44 -9.33
CA GLU A 25 -0.93 17.84 -8.47
C GLU A 25 -0.99 18.43 -7.05
N VAL A 26 -0.95 17.56 -6.03
CA VAL A 26 -0.83 17.95 -4.63
C VAL A 26 0.64 17.99 -4.26
N THR A 27 1.19 19.20 -4.13
CA THR A 27 2.61 19.40 -3.82
C THR A 27 2.87 19.59 -2.33
N LYS A 28 1.90 20.14 -1.60
CA LYS A 28 2.03 20.52 -0.18
C LYS A 28 1.33 19.54 0.75
N ALA A 29 1.94 19.28 1.90
CA ALA A 29 1.41 18.38 2.92
C ALA A 29 0.42 19.08 3.87
N GLU A 30 0.31 20.40 3.79
CA GLU A 30 -0.63 21.17 4.57
C GLU A 30 -2.09 20.84 4.19
N THR A 31 -3.00 20.95 5.16
CA THR A 31 -4.41 20.63 4.99
C THR A 31 -5.26 21.90 5.00
N ILE A 32 -5.49 22.45 6.18
CA ILE A 32 -6.26 23.67 6.40
C ILE A 32 -5.48 24.60 7.33
N ASN A 33 -5.67 25.91 7.12
CA ASN A 33 -5.13 26.91 8.01
C ASN A 33 -5.93 26.92 9.33
N TYR A 34 -5.23 26.86 10.46
CA TYR A 34 -5.88 26.81 11.78
C TYR A 34 -6.57 28.13 12.18
N ARG A 35 -6.19 29.27 11.59
CA ARG A 35 -6.77 30.59 11.90
C ARG A 35 -8.00 30.88 11.05
N THR A 36 -7.88 30.65 9.74
CA THR A 36 -8.95 31.01 8.78
C THR A 36 -9.89 29.85 8.49
N PHE A 37 -9.54 28.63 8.89
CA PHE A 37 -10.24 27.38 8.57
C PHE A 37 -10.40 27.13 7.06
N ARG A 38 -9.60 27.83 6.25
CA ARG A 38 -9.60 27.66 4.79
C ARG A 38 -8.54 26.64 4.38
N PRO A 39 -8.78 25.88 3.30
CA PRO A 39 -7.76 25.01 2.72
C PRO A 39 -6.51 25.78 2.32
N GLU A 40 -5.35 25.16 2.52
CA GLU A 40 -4.09 25.69 2.00
C GLU A 40 -3.96 25.41 0.49
N VAL A 41 -3.35 26.34 -0.24
CA VAL A 41 -3.18 26.27 -1.69
C VAL A 41 -2.14 25.20 -2.06
N ASP A 42 -2.44 24.38 -3.06
CA ASP A 42 -1.70 23.18 -3.48
C ASP A 42 -1.58 22.08 -2.40
N GLY A 43 -2.33 22.22 -1.32
CA GLY A 43 -2.38 21.28 -0.21
C GLY A 43 -3.38 20.13 -0.42
N LEU A 44 -3.48 19.26 0.58
CA LEU A 44 -4.35 18.08 0.53
C LEU A 44 -5.85 18.39 0.43
N MET A 45 -6.26 19.63 0.69
CA MET A 45 -7.67 20.04 0.66
C MET A 45 -7.94 21.16 -0.35
N ASP A 46 -6.96 21.48 -1.20
CA ASP A 46 -6.98 22.64 -2.09
C ASP A 46 -8.27 22.74 -2.91
N GLU A 47 -8.82 23.95 -2.97
CA GLU A 47 -10.05 24.23 -3.70
C GLU A 47 -9.83 24.27 -5.22
N LYS A 48 -8.62 24.58 -5.68
CA LYS A 48 -8.28 24.59 -7.10
C LYS A 48 -8.35 23.18 -7.69
N ILE A 49 -7.80 22.21 -6.98
CA ILE A 49 -7.72 20.80 -7.41
C ILE A 49 -9.08 20.11 -7.19
N PHE A 50 -9.59 20.14 -5.96
CA PHE A 50 -10.75 19.32 -5.59
C PHE A 50 -12.10 20.02 -5.76
N GLY A 51 -12.10 21.33 -6.00
CA GLY A 51 -13.32 22.16 -6.13
C GLY A 51 -13.66 22.95 -4.85
N PRO A 52 -14.69 23.80 -4.90
CA PRO A 52 -14.94 24.81 -3.87
C PRO A 52 -15.48 24.25 -2.56
N SER A 53 -15.07 24.80 -1.41
CA SER A 53 -15.54 24.35 -0.08
C SER A 53 -17.00 24.70 0.21
N LYS A 54 -17.52 25.73 -0.46
CA LYS A 54 -18.91 26.22 -0.36
C LYS A 54 -19.53 26.28 -1.75
N ASP A 55 -20.84 26.09 -1.82
CA ASP A 55 -21.54 26.11 -3.10
C ASP A 55 -21.41 27.48 -3.79
N PHE A 56 -20.92 27.46 -5.03
CA PHE A 56 -20.78 28.64 -5.88
C PHE A 56 -19.94 29.79 -5.28
N GLU A 57 -18.92 29.47 -4.49
CA GLU A 57 -17.96 30.44 -3.97
C GLU A 57 -16.53 30.00 -4.29
N CYS A 58 -15.76 30.87 -4.96
CA CYS A 58 -14.33 30.65 -5.16
C CYS A 58 -13.51 31.01 -3.92
N PHE A 59 -12.29 30.46 -3.80
CA PHE A 59 -11.39 30.69 -2.66
C PHE A 59 -11.19 32.17 -2.32
N CYS A 60 -10.88 33.03 -3.30
CA CYS A 60 -10.64 34.46 -3.06
C CYS A 60 -11.92 35.28 -2.78
N GLY A 61 -13.10 34.71 -3.03
CA GLY A 61 -14.38 35.40 -2.87
C GLY A 61 -14.73 36.41 -3.98
N LYS A 62 -13.95 36.52 -5.07
CA LYS A 62 -14.25 37.37 -6.25
C LYS A 62 -15.58 36.96 -6.90
N TYR A 63 -15.74 35.67 -7.16
CA TYR A 63 -16.95 35.10 -7.74
C TYR A 63 -17.75 34.39 -6.64
N LYS A 64 -18.98 34.86 -6.43
CA LYS A 64 -19.96 34.31 -5.48
C LYS A 64 -21.33 34.25 -6.13
N LYS A 65 -22.13 33.26 -5.72
CA LYS A 65 -23.51 32.97 -6.19
C LYS A 65 -23.54 32.20 -7.52
N VAL A 66 -24.70 31.60 -7.75
CA VAL A 66 -25.01 30.71 -8.89
C VAL A 66 -24.77 31.35 -10.26
N ARG A 67 -24.86 32.68 -10.37
CA ARG A 67 -24.69 33.41 -11.65
C ARG A 67 -23.34 33.20 -12.34
N TYR A 68 -22.31 32.84 -11.58
CA TYR A 68 -20.96 32.59 -12.09
C TYR A 68 -20.63 31.10 -12.24
N LYS A 69 -21.66 30.23 -12.27
CA LYS A 69 -21.48 28.79 -12.40
C LYS A 69 -20.65 28.44 -13.63
N GLY A 70 -19.62 27.62 -13.44
CA GLY A 70 -18.71 27.14 -14.50
C GLY A 70 -17.57 28.10 -14.86
N ILE A 71 -17.51 29.28 -14.25
CA ILE A 71 -16.37 30.20 -14.45
C ILE A 71 -15.21 29.75 -13.56
N VAL A 72 -14.03 29.62 -14.16
CA VAL A 72 -12.75 29.45 -13.45
C VAL A 72 -12.23 30.81 -13.04
N CYS A 73 -11.91 30.99 -11.76
CA CYS A 73 -11.49 32.29 -11.25
C CYS A 73 -10.08 32.68 -11.71
N ASP A 74 -9.91 33.83 -12.37
CA ASP A 74 -8.60 34.34 -12.82
C ASP A 74 -7.57 34.54 -11.69
N ARG A 75 -8.02 34.79 -10.44
CA ARG A 75 -7.12 35.04 -9.31
C ARG A 75 -6.69 33.78 -8.56
N CYS A 76 -7.63 32.85 -8.33
CA CYS A 76 -7.37 31.67 -7.50
C CYS A 76 -7.44 30.34 -8.26
N GLY A 77 -7.81 30.35 -9.55
CA GLY A 77 -7.95 29.14 -10.37
C GLY A 77 -9.09 28.20 -9.96
N VAL A 78 -9.89 28.57 -8.96
CA VAL A 78 -11.01 27.74 -8.47
C VAL A 78 -12.21 27.88 -9.39
N GLU A 79 -12.74 26.74 -9.82
CA GLU A 79 -13.99 26.67 -10.57
C GLU A 79 -15.20 26.86 -9.65
N VAL A 80 -16.10 27.77 -10.04
CA VAL A 80 -17.32 28.05 -9.29
C VAL A 80 -18.39 27.00 -9.62
N THR A 81 -18.51 25.99 -8.76
CA THR A 81 -19.47 24.89 -8.90
C THR A 81 -20.04 24.47 -7.53
N HIS A 82 -20.83 23.40 -7.50
CA HIS A 82 -21.33 22.82 -6.26
C HIS A 82 -20.20 22.17 -5.46
N LYS A 83 -20.28 22.24 -4.13
CA LYS A 83 -19.35 21.55 -3.22
C LYS A 83 -19.28 20.04 -3.47
N ARG A 84 -20.38 19.44 -3.96
CA ARG A 84 -20.49 18.00 -4.23
C ARG A 84 -19.34 17.44 -5.08
N VAL A 85 -18.76 18.26 -5.97
CA VAL A 85 -17.61 17.83 -6.79
C VAL A 85 -16.40 17.41 -5.96
N ARG A 86 -16.26 17.91 -4.71
CA ARG A 86 -15.19 17.52 -3.77
C ARG A 86 -15.26 16.08 -3.28
N ARG A 87 -16.33 15.37 -3.60
CA ARG A 87 -16.49 13.93 -3.38
C ARG A 87 -16.09 13.09 -4.60
N GLU A 88 -15.99 13.70 -5.77
CA GLU A 88 -15.81 13.04 -7.06
C GLU A 88 -14.43 13.34 -7.68
N ARG A 89 -13.91 14.56 -7.53
CA ARG A 89 -12.62 14.98 -8.09
C ARG A 89 -11.43 14.37 -7.35
N MET A 90 -10.55 13.71 -8.09
CA MET A 90 -9.29 13.18 -7.57
C MET A 90 -8.14 14.16 -7.85
N GLY A 91 -7.12 14.08 -6.99
CA GLY A 91 -5.82 14.72 -7.22
C GLY A 91 -4.78 13.65 -7.51
N HIS A 92 -3.53 14.05 -7.78
CA HIS A 92 -2.42 13.12 -7.88
C HIS A 92 -1.16 13.68 -7.22
N ILE A 93 -0.19 12.82 -6.93
CA ILE A 93 1.15 13.17 -6.47
C ILE A 93 2.13 12.58 -7.47
N HIS A 94 3.00 13.40 -8.05
CA HIS A 94 4.10 12.91 -8.86
C HIS A 94 5.24 12.46 -7.94
N LEU A 95 5.55 11.16 -7.96
CA LEU A 95 6.64 10.61 -7.17
C LEU A 95 7.98 10.95 -7.84
N VAL A 96 8.96 11.29 -7.03
CA VAL A 96 10.33 11.61 -7.50
C VAL A 96 11.10 10.34 -7.86
N SER A 97 10.76 9.23 -7.19
CA SER A 97 11.27 7.90 -7.50
C SER A 97 10.07 6.97 -7.70
N PRO A 98 10.12 6.09 -8.71
CA PRO A 98 9.15 5.01 -8.86
C PRO A 98 9.02 4.19 -7.57
N VAL A 99 7.81 3.68 -7.31
CA VAL A 99 7.47 2.91 -6.10
C VAL A 99 6.65 1.67 -6.50
N THR A 100 6.96 0.50 -5.96
CA THR A 100 6.16 -0.70 -6.26
C THR A 100 4.85 -0.73 -5.47
N HIS A 101 3.77 -1.20 -6.07
CA HIS A 101 2.49 -1.32 -5.38
C HIS A 101 2.46 -2.56 -4.43
N VAL A 102 2.26 -2.33 -3.12
CA VAL A 102 2.29 -3.35 -2.05
C VAL A 102 1.45 -4.62 -2.31
N TRP A 103 0.25 -4.49 -2.89
CA TRP A 103 -0.59 -5.65 -3.23
C TRP A 103 0.07 -6.65 -4.18
N PHE A 104 0.96 -6.19 -5.06
CA PHE A 104 1.63 -7.03 -6.05
C PHE A 104 2.99 -7.51 -5.56
N SER A 105 3.68 -6.74 -4.70
CA SER A 105 4.98 -7.11 -4.10
C SER A 105 4.87 -7.96 -2.84
N HIS A 106 3.78 -7.86 -2.06
CA HIS A 106 3.61 -8.58 -0.79
C HIS A 106 2.32 -9.39 -0.71
N GLY A 107 1.47 -9.35 -1.74
CA GLY A 107 0.30 -10.22 -1.82
C GLY A 107 0.69 -11.71 -1.78
N VAL A 108 -0.19 -12.56 -1.25
CA VAL A 108 -0.02 -14.02 -1.30
C VAL A 108 -1.03 -14.57 -2.32
N PRO A 109 -0.60 -15.14 -3.46
CA PRO A 109 0.79 -15.27 -3.93
C PRO A 109 1.38 -13.93 -4.46
N ASN A 110 2.70 -13.81 -4.39
CA ASN A 110 3.41 -12.60 -4.81
C ASN A 110 3.45 -12.54 -6.34
N LYS A 111 2.68 -11.61 -6.91
CA LYS A 111 2.51 -11.48 -8.36
C LYS A 111 3.79 -11.02 -9.06
N LEU A 112 4.52 -10.07 -8.46
CA LEU A 112 5.78 -9.60 -9.04
C LEU A 112 6.85 -10.70 -9.04
N ALA A 113 6.96 -11.46 -7.95
CA ALA A 113 7.87 -12.60 -7.86
C ALA A 113 7.54 -13.68 -8.91
N LEU A 114 6.26 -13.90 -9.19
CA LEU A 114 5.84 -14.83 -10.25
C LEU A 114 6.16 -14.30 -11.64
N ILE A 115 5.98 -13.00 -11.90
CA ILE A 115 6.26 -12.40 -13.22
C ILE A 115 7.76 -12.48 -13.54
N LEU A 116 8.59 -12.02 -12.61
CA LEU A 116 10.06 -11.93 -12.78
C LEU A 116 10.80 -13.25 -12.49
N ASP A 117 10.10 -14.27 -12.02
CA ASP A 117 10.64 -15.56 -11.52
C ASP A 117 11.67 -15.44 -10.37
N ILE A 118 11.79 -14.27 -9.73
CA ILE A 118 12.68 -14.03 -8.60
C ILE A 118 12.03 -14.52 -7.29
N PRO A 119 12.77 -15.22 -6.40
CA PRO A 119 12.25 -15.59 -5.09
C PRO A 119 11.76 -14.39 -4.26
N GLN A 120 10.59 -14.51 -3.63
CA GLN A 120 9.93 -13.43 -2.89
C GLN A 120 10.85 -12.70 -1.89
N LYS A 121 11.61 -13.44 -1.07
CA LYS A 121 12.51 -12.84 -0.06
C LYS A 121 13.62 -11.99 -0.70
N LYS A 122 14.15 -12.44 -1.84
CA LYS A 122 15.18 -11.71 -2.58
C LYS A 122 14.59 -10.45 -3.21
N LEU A 123 13.41 -10.56 -3.83
CA LEU A 123 12.72 -9.42 -4.43
C LEU A 123 12.37 -8.34 -3.39
N GLU A 124 11.93 -8.73 -2.20
CA GLU A 124 11.69 -7.81 -1.09
C GLU A 124 12.97 -7.03 -0.74
N THR A 125 14.11 -7.70 -0.58
CA THR A 125 15.39 -7.01 -0.30
C THR A 125 15.82 -6.06 -1.41
N VAL A 126 15.43 -6.31 -2.67
CA VAL A 126 15.70 -5.38 -3.77
C VAL A 126 14.81 -4.14 -3.68
N ILE A 127 13.50 -4.32 -3.47
CA ILE A 127 12.50 -3.23 -3.39
C ILE A 127 12.84 -2.24 -2.26
N TYR A 128 13.24 -2.75 -1.08
CA TYR A 128 13.61 -1.90 0.07
C TYR A 128 15.08 -1.48 0.07
N TYR A 129 15.73 -1.50 -1.10
CA TYR A 129 17.10 -1.03 -1.28
C TYR A 129 18.08 -1.69 -0.30
N ALA A 130 18.08 -3.02 -0.18
CA ALA A 130 19.08 -3.79 0.59
C ALA A 130 20.05 -4.54 -0.33
N ARG A 131 19.56 -5.06 -1.47
CA ARG A 131 20.36 -5.77 -2.48
C ARG A 131 20.21 -5.11 -3.86
N TYR A 132 21.23 -5.30 -4.71
CA TYR A 132 21.16 -4.95 -6.13
C TYR A 132 20.49 -6.06 -6.92
N VAL A 133 19.89 -5.73 -8.06
CA VAL A 133 19.42 -6.69 -9.05
C VAL A 133 20.01 -6.35 -10.41
N VAL A 134 20.46 -7.37 -11.13
CA VAL A 134 21.05 -7.22 -12.47
C VAL A 134 19.95 -6.96 -13.49
N THR A 135 20.00 -5.81 -14.16
CA THR A 135 19.00 -5.35 -15.13
C THR A 135 19.35 -5.75 -16.56
N SER A 136 20.64 -5.72 -16.90
CA SER A 136 21.15 -6.13 -18.22
C SER A 136 22.53 -6.75 -18.09
N VAL A 137 22.83 -7.69 -18.99
CA VAL A 137 24.12 -8.40 -19.08
C VAL A 137 24.54 -8.42 -20.53
N ASN A 138 25.81 -8.08 -20.79
CA ASN A 138 26.45 -8.23 -22.09
C ASN A 138 27.28 -9.53 -22.10
N SER A 139 26.90 -10.48 -22.98
CA SER A 139 27.55 -11.79 -23.07
C SER A 139 29.02 -11.72 -23.48
N ASP A 140 29.37 -10.79 -24.35
CA ASP A 140 30.70 -10.72 -24.94
C ASP A 140 31.72 -10.18 -23.91
N GLU A 141 31.32 -9.14 -23.18
CA GLU A 141 32.11 -8.60 -22.08
C GLU A 141 32.19 -9.56 -20.88
N LYS A 142 31.17 -10.40 -20.69
CA LYS A 142 31.17 -11.43 -19.63
C LYS A 142 32.27 -12.47 -19.86
N ALA A 143 32.49 -12.90 -21.10
CA ALA A 143 33.57 -13.81 -21.43
C ALA A 143 34.94 -13.17 -21.17
N GLY A 144 35.14 -11.93 -21.60
CA GLY A 144 36.37 -11.18 -21.33
C GLY A 144 36.59 -10.89 -19.84
N ALA A 145 35.52 -10.74 -19.04
CA ALA A 145 35.62 -10.58 -17.60
C ALA A 145 36.16 -11.84 -16.91
N ALA A 146 35.72 -13.03 -17.33
CA ALA A 146 36.21 -14.30 -16.79
C ALA A 146 37.71 -14.52 -17.08
N GLU A 147 38.20 -14.08 -18.25
CA GLU A 147 39.63 -14.12 -18.58
C GLU A 147 40.45 -13.15 -17.72
N LYS A 148 40.02 -11.89 -17.62
CA LYS A 148 40.66 -10.88 -16.75
C LYS A 148 40.71 -11.30 -15.29
N LEU A 149 39.69 -11.99 -14.81
CA LEU A 149 39.63 -12.47 -13.42
C LEU A 149 40.72 -13.52 -13.15
N LYS A 150 41.00 -14.39 -14.13
CA LYS A 150 42.11 -15.36 -14.07
C LYS A 150 43.47 -14.70 -14.14
N GLU A 151 43.63 -13.67 -14.98
CA GLU A 151 44.86 -12.88 -15.06
C GLU A 151 45.16 -12.18 -13.73
N LEU A 152 44.17 -11.49 -13.15
CA LEU A 152 44.29 -10.81 -11.85
C LEU A 152 44.58 -11.79 -10.71
N GLN A 153 44.00 -12.98 -10.74
CA GLN A 153 44.31 -14.02 -9.77
C GLN A 153 45.78 -14.45 -9.86
N GLN A 154 46.30 -14.66 -11.07
CA GLN A 154 47.70 -15.04 -11.29
C GLN A 154 48.66 -13.94 -10.84
N GLU A 155 48.33 -12.67 -11.12
CA GLU A 155 49.13 -11.52 -10.72
C GLU A 155 49.21 -11.38 -9.19
N GLN A 156 48.06 -11.38 -8.50
CA GLN A 156 48.04 -11.20 -7.04
C GLN A 156 48.62 -12.40 -6.27
N THR A 157 48.48 -13.62 -6.81
CA THR A 157 49.14 -14.80 -6.22
C THR A 157 50.66 -14.71 -6.39
N ALA A 158 51.15 -14.29 -7.56
CA ALA A 158 52.57 -14.08 -7.80
C ALA A 158 53.18 -12.98 -6.92
N GLU A 159 52.48 -11.85 -6.73
CA GLU A 159 52.92 -10.77 -5.82
C GLU A 159 53.08 -11.26 -4.38
N LEU A 160 52.09 -12.00 -3.86
CA LEU A 160 52.15 -12.58 -2.52
C LEU A 160 53.28 -13.60 -2.35
N GLU A 161 53.52 -14.42 -3.38
CA GLU A 161 54.63 -15.36 -3.39
C GLU A 161 55.99 -14.63 -3.40
N GLN A 162 56.12 -13.54 -4.16
CA GLN A 162 57.32 -12.70 -4.16
C GLN A 162 57.55 -12.02 -2.81
N GLU A 163 56.50 -11.47 -2.18
CA GLU A 163 56.61 -10.91 -0.82
C GLU A 163 57.04 -11.97 0.21
N MET A 164 56.48 -13.17 0.11
CA MET A 164 56.84 -14.29 0.97
C MET A 164 58.32 -14.66 0.77
N GLN A 165 58.78 -14.75 -0.47
CA GLN A 165 60.18 -15.04 -0.80
C GLN A 165 61.11 -13.95 -0.28
N ALA A 166 60.78 -12.67 -0.47
CA ALA A 166 61.56 -11.54 0.04
C ALA A 166 61.74 -11.62 1.57
N LYS A 167 60.66 -11.86 2.32
CA LYS A 167 60.72 -12.01 3.78
C LYS A 167 61.50 -13.24 4.23
N LEU A 168 61.44 -14.34 3.46
CA LEU A 168 62.28 -15.51 3.73
C LEU A 168 63.76 -15.20 3.49
N THR A 169 64.10 -14.41 2.46
CA THR A 169 65.49 -14.00 2.20
C THR A 169 66.03 -13.02 3.25
N GLU A 170 65.23 -12.07 3.72
CA GLU A 170 65.59 -11.17 4.83
C GLU A 170 65.88 -11.97 6.10
N LEU A 171 65.03 -12.95 6.41
CA LEU A 171 65.18 -13.77 7.61
C LEU A 171 66.40 -14.69 7.53
N ALA A 172 66.74 -15.18 6.33
CA ALA A 172 67.96 -15.93 6.08
C ALA A 172 69.23 -15.05 6.25
N ALA A 173 69.18 -13.78 5.83
CA ALA A 173 70.27 -12.83 6.05
C ALA A 173 70.45 -12.52 7.56
N GLU A 174 69.37 -12.28 8.29
CA GLU A 174 69.41 -12.11 9.76
C GLU A 174 69.98 -13.34 10.48
N TYR A 175 69.72 -14.54 9.96
CA TYR A 175 70.23 -15.77 10.52
C TYR A 175 71.74 -15.92 10.31
N GLU A 176 72.24 -15.61 9.11
CA GLU A 176 73.69 -15.61 8.84
C GLU A 176 74.41 -14.54 9.66
N GLU A 177 73.84 -13.35 9.85
CA GLU A 177 74.40 -12.35 10.77
C GLU A 177 74.45 -12.86 12.22
N LYS A 178 73.38 -13.50 12.71
CA LYS A 178 73.34 -14.07 14.08
C LYS A 178 74.32 -15.23 14.25
N LYS A 179 74.55 -16.04 13.21
CA LYS A 179 75.61 -17.06 13.18
C LYS A 179 77.00 -16.43 13.23
N GLU A 180 77.26 -15.41 12.42
CA GLU A 180 78.54 -14.67 12.39
C GLU A 180 78.85 -14.04 13.75
N VAL A 181 77.86 -13.44 14.40
CA VAL A 181 78.00 -12.86 15.75
C VAL A 181 78.25 -13.95 16.79
N ALA A 182 77.50 -15.05 16.78
CA ALA A 182 77.70 -16.18 17.69
C ALA A 182 79.07 -16.85 17.52
N ARG A 183 79.59 -16.94 16.29
CA ARG A 183 80.95 -17.44 15.98
C ARG A 183 82.06 -16.52 16.49
N LYS A 184 81.82 -15.21 16.61
CA LYS A 184 82.79 -14.22 17.10
C LYS A 184 82.82 -14.10 18.63
N SER A 185 81.72 -14.43 19.32
CA SER A 185 81.57 -14.22 20.77
C SER A 185 82.04 -15.38 21.66
N GLU A 186 82.06 -16.63 21.20
CA GLU A 186 82.38 -17.80 22.03
C GLU A 186 83.50 -18.67 21.40
N LYS A 187 84.45 -19.15 22.20
CA LYS A 187 85.57 -20.03 21.78
C LYS A 187 85.45 -21.50 22.21
N ASP A 188 84.50 -21.82 23.11
CA ASP A 188 84.20 -23.19 23.58
C ASP A 188 83.28 -23.91 22.58
N GLU A 189 83.75 -24.98 21.92
CA GLU A 189 82.97 -25.74 20.91
C GLU A 189 81.62 -26.28 21.43
N SER A 190 81.55 -26.70 22.69
CA SER A 190 80.34 -27.29 23.28
C SER A 190 79.22 -26.27 23.55
N LYS A 191 79.57 -25.03 23.94
CA LYS A 191 78.59 -23.95 24.16
C LYS A 191 78.15 -23.31 22.85
N LEU A 192 79.09 -23.19 21.91
CA LEU A 192 78.83 -22.67 20.56
C LEU A 192 77.79 -23.54 19.81
N GLY A 193 77.88 -24.87 19.95
CA GLY A 193 76.91 -25.80 19.39
C GLY A 193 75.48 -25.59 19.93
N VAL A 194 75.34 -25.42 21.25
CA VAL A 194 74.04 -25.18 21.90
C VAL A 194 73.45 -23.81 21.51
N GLN A 195 74.27 -22.77 21.40
CA GLN A 195 73.82 -21.46 20.93
C GLN A 195 73.37 -21.48 19.47
N LEU A 196 74.15 -22.12 18.59
CA LEU A 196 73.79 -22.26 17.17
C LEU A 196 72.50 -23.06 16.98
N GLU A 197 72.28 -24.10 17.77
CA GLU A 197 71.06 -24.91 17.71
C GLU A 197 69.83 -24.14 18.22
N ARG A 198 70.00 -23.27 19.23
CA ARG A 198 68.94 -22.39 19.73
C ARG A 198 68.57 -21.32 18.70
N ILE A 199 69.55 -20.68 18.07
CA ILE A 199 69.34 -19.71 16.98
C ILE A 199 68.65 -20.40 15.79
N ALA A 200 69.07 -21.63 15.43
CA ALA A 200 68.43 -22.41 14.38
C ALA A 200 66.99 -22.81 14.71
N SER A 201 66.69 -23.14 15.98
CA SER A 201 65.33 -23.44 16.45
C SER A 201 64.41 -22.22 16.39
N GLU A 202 64.90 -21.04 16.78
CA GLU A 202 64.16 -19.78 16.69
C GLU A 202 63.91 -19.36 15.25
N GLU A 203 64.90 -19.51 14.36
CA GLU A 203 64.73 -19.23 12.94
C GLU A 203 63.72 -20.17 12.29
N ARG A 204 63.79 -21.48 12.56
CA ARG A 204 62.79 -22.46 12.07
C ARG A 204 61.38 -22.09 12.50
N LYS A 205 61.20 -21.63 13.75
CA LYS A 205 59.90 -21.15 14.24
C LYS A 205 59.43 -19.91 13.48
N LYS A 206 60.33 -18.95 13.22
CA LYS A 206 60.01 -17.73 12.46
C LYS A 206 59.69 -18.04 10.98
N GLN A 207 60.48 -18.87 10.33
CA GLN A 207 60.23 -19.32 8.95
C GLN A 207 58.88 -20.08 8.85
N ALA A 208 58.60 -20.99 9.80
CA ALA A 208 57.32 -21.69 9.85
C ALA A 208 56.15 -20.72 10.08
N HIS A 209 56.32 -19.70 10.91
CA HIS A 209 55.30 -18.69 11.16
C HIS A 209 55.03 -17.84 9.92
N ILE A 210 56.07 -17.39 9.20
CA ILE A 210 55.93 -16.65 7.93
C ILE A 210 55.22 -17.50 6.89
N LYS A 211 55.67 -18.75 6.67
CA LYS A 211 55.03 -19.66 5.72
C LYS A 211 53.57 -19.93 6.06
N SER A 212 53.25 -20.10 7.34
CA SER A 212 51.87 -20.27 7.81
C SER A 212 51.02 -19.02 7.56
N ALA A 213 51.52 -17.83 7.91
CA ALA A 213 50.80 -16.57 7.72
C ALA A 213 50.55 -16.24 6.25
N TYR A 214 51.55 -16.43 5.38
CA TYR A 214 51.41 -16.22 3.93
C TYR A 214 50.59 -17.33 3.26
N GLY A 215 50.69 -18.58 3.76
CA GLY A 215 49.83 -19.67 3.33
C GLY A 215 48.34 -19.37 3.59
N GLN A 216 47.99 -18.87 4.78
CA GLN A 216 46.63 -18.43 5.09
C GLN A 216 46.17 -17.27 4.20
N LYS A 217 47.05 -16.32 3.87
CA LYS A 217 46.72 -15.23 2.95
C LYS A 217 46.45 -15.73 1.53
N LEU A 218 47.29 -16.62 1.00
CA LEU A 218 47.10 -17.24 -0.32
C LEU A 218 45.82 -18.05 -0.38
N GLU A 219 45.51 -18.82 0.68
CA GLU A 219 44.28 -19.60 0.75
C GLU A 219 43.03 -18.69 0.77
N ASN A 220 43.06 -17.61 1.57
CA ASN A 220 41.99 -16.61 1.60
C ASN A 220 41.84 -15.84 0.28
N LEU A 221 42.94 -15.62 -0.45
CA LEU A 221 42.89 -14.95 -1.75
C LEU A 221 42.29 -15.88 -2.81
N ASN A 222 42.75 -17.12 -2.85
CA ASN A 222 42.21 -18.13 -3.77
C ASN A 222 40.73 -18.44 -3.51
N SER A 223 40.27 -18.48 -2.26
CA SER A 223 38.85 -18.65 -1.96
C SER A 223 38.02 -17.47 -2.47
N LYS A 224 38.47 -16.22 -2.26
CA LYS A 224 37.81 -15.02 -2.80
C LYS A 224 37.70 -15.03 -4.32
N PHE A 225 38.78 -15.33 -5.04
CA PHE A 225 38.74 -15.37 -6.51
C PHE A 225 37.84 -16.49 -7.03
N LYS A 226 37.82 -17.64 -6.34
CA LYS A 226 36.90 -18.73 -6.68
C LYS A 226 35.43 -18.35 -6.46
N ASP A 227 35.14 -17.64 -5.37
CA ASP A 227 33.80 -17.12 -5.11
C ASP A 227 33.39 -16.11 -6.20
N LEU A 228 34.30 -15.22 -6.58
CA LEU A 228 34.10 -14.25 -7.67
C LEU A 228 33.91 -14.91 -9.04
N GLU A 229 34.67 -15.95 -9.37
CA GLU A 229 34.50 -16.72 -10.61
C GLU A 229 33.10 -17.36 -10.66
N SER A 230 32.68 -17.97 -9.55
CA SER A 230 31.33 -18.54 -9.43
C SER A 230 30.22 -17.48 -9.53
N LEU A 231 30.47 -16.28 -9.02
CA LEU A 231 29.56 -15.14 -9.12
C LEU A 231 29.43 -14.68 -10.58
N VAL A 232 30.54 -14.47 -11.28
CA VAL A 232 30.52 -14.07 -12.69
C VAL A 232 29.76 -15.09 -13.53
N GLU A 233 29.96 -16.39 -13.32
CA GLU A 233 29.20 -17.43 -14.02
C GLU A 233 27.69 -17.31 -13.79
N GLN A 234 27.27 -17.12 -12.53
CA GLN A 234 25.85 -17.06 -12.13
C GLN A 234 25.13 -15.76 -12.50
N ILE A 235 25.85 -14.68 -12.85
CA ILE A 235 25.21 -13.41 -13.19
C ILE A 235 24.40 -13.56 -14.48
N GLU A 236 23.08 -13.49 -14.29
CA GLU A 236 22.05 -13.43 -15.32
C GLU A 236 21.07 -12.30 -14.97
N VAL A 237 20.22 -11.92 -15.92
CA VAL A 237 19.18 -10.91 -15.69
C VAL A 237 18.24 -11.39 -14.58
N GLY A 238 18.01 -10.53 -13.58
CA GLY A 238 17.22 -10.88 -12.39
C GLY A 238 18.00 -11.53 -11.25
N PHE A 239 19.30 -11.80 -11.42
CA PHE A 239 20.17 -12.22 -10.31
C PHE A 239 20.36 -11.08 -9.30
N THR A 240 20.42 -11.41 -8.00
CA THR A 240 20.51 -10.41 -6.93
C THR A 240 21.88 -10.42 -6.26
N LEU A 241 22.56 -9.28 -6.26
CA LEU A 241 23.89 -9.09 -5.71
C LEU A 241 23.84 -8.41 -4.33
N SER A 242 24.75 -8.79 -3.43
CA SER A 242 24.98 -8.09 -2.17
C SER A 242 25.78 -6.80 -2.40
N GLU A 243 25.87 -5.95 -1.38
CA GLU A 243 26.65 -4.71 -1.47
C GLU A 243 28.16 -4.98 -1.55
N GLU A 244 28.64 -6.02 -0.86
CA GLU A 244 30.02 -6.49 -0.91
C GLU A 244 30.33 -7.08 -2.30
N GLU A 245 29.50 -8.01 -2.79
CA GLU A 245 29.66 -8.63 -4.11
C GLU A 245 29.71 -7.57 -5.24
N ASN A 246 28.81 -6.59 -5.21
CA ASN A 246 28.79 -5.53 -6.21
C ASN A 246 29.96 -4.55 -6.05
N GLY A 247 30.41 -4.31 -4.81
CA GLY A 247 31.58 -3.50 -4.52
C GLY A 247 32.87 -4.13 -5.04
N ASP A 248 33.04 -5.43 -4.84
CA ASP A 248 34.20 -6.19 -5.33
C ASP A 248 34.25 -6.21 -6.87
N LEU A 249 33.11 -6.48 -7.53
CA LEU A 249 33.03 -6.45 -8.99
C LEU A 249 33.29 -5.05 -9.57
N PHE A 250 32.81 -4.01 -8.90
CA PHE A 250 33.06 -2.62 -9.30
C PHE A 250 34.54 -2.23 -9.09
N ALA A 251 35.17 -2.69 -8.01
CA ALA A 251 36.60 -2.44 -7.75
C ALA A 251 37.51 -3.09 -8.81
N LEU A 252 37.07 -4.23 -9.37
CA LEU A 252 37.74 -4.91 -10.48
C LEU A 252 37.48 -4.24 -11.85
N GLY A 253 36.62 -3.21 -11.91
CA GLY A 253 36.35 -2.44 -13.12
C GLY A 253 35.51 -3.18 -14.16
N PHE A 254 34.72 -4.18 -13.75
CA PHE A 254 33.86 -4.92 -14.67
C PHE A 254 32.61 -4.13 -15.06
N THR A 255 32.37 -4.00 -16.36
CA THR A 255 31.23 -3.27 -16.95
C THR A 255 30.22 -4.16 -17.66
N PHE A 256 30.42 -5.49 -17.65
CA PHE A 256 29.59 -6.43 -18.42
C PHE A 256 28.13 -6.50 -17.95
N TYR A 257 27.80 -5.91 -16.80
CA TYR A 257 26.45 -5.92 -16.24
C TYR A 257 26.08 -4.54 -15.70
N ASN A 258 24.78 -4.24 -15.73
CA ASN A 258 24.20 -3.12 -14.99
C ASN A 258 23.38 -3.68 -13.83
N ALA A 259 23.61 -3.15 -12.63
CA ALA A 259 22.86 -3.54 -11.44
C ALA A 259 22.31 -2.31 -10.71
N ASP A 260 21.00 -2.32 -10.51
CA ASP A 260 20.26 -1.23 -9.87
C ASP A 260 19.53 -1.73 -8.63
N MET A 261 19.02 -0.79 -7.82
CA MET A 261 18.25 -1.08 -6.63
C MET A 261 16.82 -0.55 -6.71
N GLY A 262 15.95 -1.13 -5.89
CA GLY A 262 14.62 -0.60 -5.63
C GLY A 262 13.63 -0.81 -6.77
N ALA A 263 12.51 -0.09 -6.67
CA ALA A 263 11.46 -0.08 -7.67
C ALA A 263 11.92 0.38 -9.08
N PRO A 264 12.88 1.30 -9.27
CA PRO A 264 13.41 1.61 -10.59
C PRO A 264 14.01 0.39 -11.29
N ALA A 265 14.78 -0.43 -10.57
CA ALA A 265 15.36 -1.65 -11.12
C ALA A 265 14.29 -2.67 -11.52
N VAL A 266 13.26 -2.82 -10.67
CA VAL A 266 12.09 -3.68 -10.97
C VAL A 266 11.35 -3.20 -12.22
N ARG A 267 11.22 -1.89 -12.41
CA ARG A 267 10.63 -1.32 -13.63
C ARG A 267 11.42 -1.68 -14.88
N SER A 268 12.75 -1.50 -14.85
CA SER A 268 13.62 -1.87 -15.99
C SER A 268 13.50 -3.35 -16.34
N LEU A 269 13.42 -4.23 -15.35
CA LEU A 269 13.21 -5.67 -15.56
C LEU A 269 11.84 -5.97 -16.20
N LEU A 270 10.79 -5.26 -15.79
CA LEU A 270 9.45 -5.43 -16.36
C LEU A 270 9.36 -4.90 -17.79
N GLN A 271 10.10 -3.83 -18.13
CA GLN A 271 10.18 -3.30 -19.49
C GLN A 271 10.92 -4.23 -20.45
N GLY A 272 11.92 -4.96 -19.96
CA GLY A 272 12.64 -5.95 -20.77
C GLY A 272 11.89 -7.27 -21.01
N LEU A 273 10.69 -7.44 -20.43
CA LEU A 273 9.96 -8.71 -20.43
C LEU A 273 9.04 -8.83 -21.65
N ASP A 274 9.38 -9.72 -22.59
CA ASP A 274 8.49 -10.10 -23.68
C ASP A 274 7.49 -11.18 -23.22
N LEU A 275 6.23 -10.76 -23.08
CA LEU A 275 5.13 -11.63 -22.65
C LEU A 275 4.93 -12.84 -23.57
N ASP A 276 5.16 -12.70 -24.88
CA ASP A 276 4.89 -13.76 -25.85
C ASP A 276 5.99 -14.80 -25.91
N ALA A 277 7.25 -14.36 -25.82
CA ALA A 277 8.38 -15.26 -25.66
C ALA A 277 8.25 -16.06 -24.35
N GLU A 278 7.90 -15.41 -23.24
CA GLU A 278 7.79 -16.07 -21.94
C GLU A 278 6.58 -17.01 -21.82
N ILE A 279 5.46 -16.71 -22.48
CA ILE A 279 4.34 -17.67 -22.51
C ILE A 279 4.73 -18.95 -23.28
N LYS A 280 5.52 -18.82 -24.36
CA LYS A 280 6.01 -19.99 -25.12
C LYS A 280 7.02 -20.80 -24.32
N SER A 281 7.97 -20.14 -23.65
CA SER A 281 8.97 -20.81 -22.80
C SER A 281 8.30 -21.64 -21.70
N LEU A 282 7.25 -21.09 -21.08
CA LEU A 282 6.49 -21.76 -20.04
C LEU A 282 5.72 -22.98 -20.55
N ASP A 283 5.29 -22.98 -21.80
CA ASP A 283 4.60 -24.12 -22.42
C ASP A 283 5.54 -25.31 -22.58
N GLU A 284 6.75 -25.05 -23.08
CA GLU A 284 7.80 -26.06 -23.17
C GLU A 284 8.20 -26.61 -21.79
N ILE A 285 8.27 -25.75 -20.76
CA ILE A 285 8.58 -26.16 -19.39
C ILE A 285 7.47 -27.06 -18.83
N ILE A 286 6.20 -26.74 -19.07
CA ILE A 286 5.05 -27.49 -18.55
C ILE A 286 4.98 -28.89 -19.15
N ASP A 287 5.34 -29.03 -20.42
CA ASP A 287 5.30 -30.30 -21.15
C ASP A 287 6.50 -31.19 -20.81
N ASN A 288 7.70 -30.61 -20.68
CA ASN A 288 8.94 -31.37 -20.45
C ASN A 288 9.20 -31.71 -18.97
N THR A 289 8.64 -30.96 -18.03
CA THR A 289 8.99 -31.11 -16.60
C THR A 289 8.22 -32.25 -15.93
N LYS A 290 8.96 -33.22 -15.37
CA LYS A 290 8.40 -34.32 -14.54
C LYS A 290 8.03 -33.90 -13.11
N SER A 291 8.60 -32.80 -12.61
CA SER A 291 8.35 -32.30 -11.25
C SER A 291 7.02 -31.56 -11.14
N GLU A 292 6.13 -32.05 -10.27
CA GLU A 292 4.80 -31.47 -10.07
C GLU A 292 4.85 -30.04 -9.50
N LEU A 293 5.78 -29.74 -8.59
CA LEU A 293 5.95 -28.40 -7.99
C LEU A 293 6.36 -27.35 -9.03
N LYS A 294 7.35 -27.67 -9.87
CA LYS A 294 7.81 -26.78 -10.95
C LYS A 294 6.69 -26.57 -11.98
N LYS A 295 5.97 -27.65 -12.33
CA LYS A 295 4.83 -27.58 -13.24
C LYS A 295 3.71 -26.69 -12.69
N SER A 296 3.35 -26.83 -11.42
CA SER A 296 2.33 -26.00 -10.76
C SER A 296 2.71 -24.52 -10.75
N ARG A 297 3.97 -24.18 -10.43
CA ARG A 297 4.47 -22.79 -10.47
C ARG A 297 4.45 -22.22 -11.90
N ALA A 298 4.90 -22.98 -12.90
CA ALA A 298 4.87 -22.57 -14.30
C ALA A 298 3.43 -22.33 -14.79
N VAL A 299 2.47 -23.19 -14.43
CA VAL A 299 1.04 -23.01 -14.74
C VAL A 299 0.48 -21.73 -14.11
N GLN A 300 0.82 -21.43 -12.85
CA GLN A 300 0.39 -20.20 -12.18
C GLN A 300 0.98 -18.95 -12.86
N ARG A 301 2.27 -18.98 -13.22
CA ARG A 301 2.96 -17.91 -13.95
C ARG A 301 2.31 -17.68 -15.33
N LYS A 302 2.13 -18.75 -16.12
CA LYS A 302 1.46 -18.69 -17.44
C LYS A 302 0.06 -18.09 -17.33
N LYS A 303 -0.73 -18.52 -16.34
CA LYS A 303 -2.09 -18.01 -16.13
C LYS A 303 -2.10 -16.49 -15.88
N LEU A 304 -1.13 -15.98 -15.13
CA LEU A 304 -0.98 -14.56 -14.85
C LEU A 304 -0.60 -13.77 -16.12
N LEU A 305 0.44 -14.20 -16.83
CA LEU A 305 0.91 -13.53 -18.06
C LEU A 305 -0.16 -13.54 -19.17
N LYS A 306 -0.84 -14.68 -19.36
CA LYS A 306 -1.97 -14.78 -20.30
C LYS A 306 -3.12 -13.85 -19.92
N GLY A 307 -3.40 -13.71 -18.62
CA GLY A 307 -4.41 -12.78 -18.12
C GLY A 307 -4.06 -11.32 -18.40
N MET A 308 -2.79 -10.93 -18.23
CA MET A 308 -2.28 -9.59 -18.57
C MET A 308 -2.40 -9.32 -20.06
N LYS A 309 -1.97 -10.26 -20.91
CA LYS A 309 -2.11 -10.15 -22.37
C LYS A 309 -3.58 -10.00 -22.81
N GLN A 310 -4.49 -10.80 -22.25
CA GLN A 310 -5.91 -10.72 -22.59
C GLN A 310 -6.58 -9.42 -22.13
N SER A 311 -6.03 -8.77 -21.11
CA SER A 311 -6.55 -7.52 -20.56
C SER A 311 -5.84 -6.27 -21.09
N ASP A 312 -4.91 -6.44 -22.03
CA ASP A 312 -4.10 -5.36 -22.62
C ASP A 312 -3.46 -4.49 -21.52
N THR A 313 -2.88 -5.17 -20.52
CA THR A 313 -2.31 -4.55 -19.33
C THR A 313 -0.82 -4.75 -19.30
N ASP A 314 -0.07 -3.66 -19.28
CA ASP A 314 1.39 -3.72 -19.19
C ASP A 314 1.83 -4.07 -17.75
N PRO A 315 2.79 -5.00 -17.59
CA PRO A 315 3.36 -5.31 -16.28
C PRO A 315 4.01 -4.11 -15.60
N GLU A 316 4.48 -3.14 -16.38
CA GLU A 316 5.14 -1.92 -15.91
C GLU A 316 4.24 -1.11 -14.95
N TRP A 317 2.92 -1.08 -15.18
CA TRP A 317 2.00 -0.26 -14.38
C TRP A 317 1.87 -0.72 -12.92
N ILE A 318 2.49 -1.86 -12.54
CA ILE A 318 2.61 -2.28 -11.13
C ILE A 318 3.55 -1.32 -10.36
N VAL A 319 4.50 -0.71 -11.06
CA VAL A 319 5.37 0.33 -10.52
C VAL A 319 4.70 1.68 -10.75
N LEU A 320 4.50 2.41 -9.65
CA LEU A 320 3.81 3.68 -9.61
C LEU A 320 4.82 4.82 -9.71
N ASP A 321 4.68 5.64 -10.75
CA ASP A 321 5.28 6.98 -10.79
C ASP A 321 4.31 8.04 -10.24
N ILE A 322 3.01 7.75 -10.33
CA ILE A 322 1.93 8.66 -9.99
C ILE A 322 1.06 7.99 -8.94
N LEU A 323 0.79 8.73 -7.87
CA LEU A 323 -0.05 8.26 -6.79
C LEU A 323 -1.36 9.07 -6.77
N PRO A 324 -2.53 8.46 -7.05
CA PRO A 324 -3.80 9.17 -6.99
C PRO A 324 -4.15 9.53 -5.54
N VAL A 325 -4.74 10.70 -5.37
CA VAL A 325 -5.20 11.24 -4.08
C VAL A 325 -6.72 11.23 -4.05
N LEU A 326 -7.26 10.52 -3.05
CA LEU A 326 -8.69 10.38 -2.84
C LEU A 326 -9.37 11.76 -2.62
N PRO A 327 -10.63 11.97 -3.06
CA PRO A 327 -11.35 13.21 -2.84
C PRO A 327 -11.48 13.59 -1.34
N PRO A 328 -11.33 14.88 -0.97
CA PRO A 328 -11.40 15.39 0.41
C PRO A 328 -12.60 14.93 1.23
N ASP A 329 -13.80 14.89 0.63
CA ASP A 329 -15.02 14.54 1.36
C ASP A 329 -15.07 13.06 1.76
N LEU A 330 -14.21 12.22 1.16
CA LEU A 330 -14.02 10.83 1.57
C LEU A 330 -12.98 10.66 2.69
N ARG A 331 -12.23 11.73 3.00
CA ARG A 331 -11.20 11.82 4.06
C ARG A 331 -11.35 13.14 4.87
N PRO A 332 -12.51 13.38 5.49
CA PRO A 332 -12.85 14.68 6.06
C PRO A 332 -11.96 15.07 7.25
N ILE A 333 -11.87 16.37 7.47
CA ILE A 333 -11.34 16.97 8.71
C ILE A 333 -12.51 17.66 9.39
N ILE A 334 -12.77 17.27 10.64
CA ILE A 334 -13.92 17.73 11.42
C ILE A 334 -13.41 18.52 12.60
N GLN A 335 -13.96 19.72 12.79
CA GLN A 335 -13.70 20.50 13.99
C GLN A 335 -14.55 19.96 15.14
N LEU A 336 -13.91 19.69 16.27
CA LEU A 336 -14.57 19.30 17.51
C LEU A 336 -14.82 20.53 18.39
N PRO A 337 -15.82 20.46 19.30
CA PRO A 337 -15.98 21.45 20.35
C PRO A 337 -14.66 21.62 21.12
N GLY A 338 -14.25 22.86 21.38
CA GLY A 338 -12.97 23.18 22.04
C GLY A 338 -11.79 23.40 21.09
N GLY A 339 -12.02 23.62 19.80
CA GLY A 339 -11.00 24.07 18.84
C GLY A 339 -10.03 22.97 18.36
N ARG A 340 -10.24 21.72 18.78
CA ARG A 340 -9.48 20.56 18.29
C ARG A 340 -10.00 20.12 16.92
N PHE A 341 -9.13 19.47 16.15
CA PHE A 341 -9.51 18.84 14.88
C PHE A 341 -9.40 17.32 14.96
N ALA A 342 -10.37 16.64 14.39
CA ALA A 342 -10.31 15.21 14.09
C ALA A 342 -10.00 15.05 12.61
N THR A 343 -8.84 14.48 12.30
CA THR A 343 -8.40 14.15 10.94
C THR A 343 -8.66 12.68 10.67
N SER A 344 -8.99 12.35 9.42
CA SER A 344 -8.91 10.97 8.95
C SER A 344 -7.45 10.50 8.89
N ASP A 345 -7.18 9.27 9.36
CA ASP A 345 -5.87 8.60 9.29
C ASP A 345 -5.22 8.69 7.90
N LEU A 346 -6.02 8.62 6.83
CA LEU A 346 -5.54 8.76 5.46
C LEU A 346 -4.80 10.08 5.22
N ASN A 347 -5.27 11.18 5.79
CA ASN A 347 -4.61 12.47 5.59
C ASN A 347 -3.19 12.44 6.16
N ASP A 348 -2.98 11.82 7.33
CA ASP A 348 -1.64 11.71 7.91
C ASP A 348 -0.73 10.76 7.11
N LEU A 349 -1.28 9.71 6.51
CA LEU A 349 -0.55 8.83 5.58
C LEU A 349 -0.15 9.58 4.29
N TYR A 350 -1.07 10.31 3.65
CA TYR A 350 -0.76 11.16 2.50
C TYR A 350 0.30 12.23 2.84
N ARG A 351 0.19 12.86 4.01
CA ARG A 351 1.19 13.84 4.49
C ARG A 351 2.58 13.23 4.59
N ARG A 352 2.69 12.00 5.10
CA ARG A 352 3.98 11.29 5.15
C ARG A 352 4.55 11.08 3.76
N VAL A 353 3.75 10.62 2.80
CA VAL A 353 4.20 10.43 1.41
C VAL A 353 4.69 11.75 0.82
N ILE A 354 3.90 12.83 0.91
CA ILE A 354 4.27 14.14 0.34
C ILE A 354 5.55 14.69 0.99
N ASN A 355 5.66 14.60 2.31
CA ASN A 355 6.85 15.08 3.03
C ASN A 355 8.12 14.30 2.63
N ARG A 356 8.03 12.98 2.48
CA ARG A 356 9.15 12.13 2.02
C ARG A 356 9.52 12.43 0.58
N ASN A 357 8.53 12.59 -0.29
CA ASN A 357 8.72 12.91 -1.69
C ASN A 357 9.40 14.27 -1.88
N ASN A 358 8.92 15.30 -1.17
CA ASN A 358 9.51 16.64 -1.20
C ASN A 358 10.91 16.67 -0.58
N ARG A 359 11.15 15.89 0.47
CA ARG A 359 12.48 15.75 1.06
C ARG A 359 13.45 15.09 0.09
N LEU A 360 13.03 14.01 -0.59
CA LEU A 360 13.84 13.36 -1.61
C LEU A 360 14.16 14.32 -2.77
N ARG A 361 13.18 15.10 -3.23
CA ARG A 361 13.38 16.13 -4.27
C ARG A 361 14.50 17.11 -3.88
N ARG A 362 14.41 17.68 -2.68
CA ARG A 362 15.43 18.61 -2.15
C ARG A 362 16.80 17.97 -2.01
N LEU A 363 16.87 16.71 -1.57
CA LEU A 363 18.15 16.00 -1.43
C LEU A 363 18.83 15.75 -2.79
N ILE A 364 18.04 15.50 -3.84
CA ILE A 364 18.57 15.35 -5.20
C ILE A 364 19.08 16.70 -5.71
N GLU A 365 18.32 17.79 -5.50
CA GLU A 365 18.74 19.16 -5.88
C GLU A 365 20.04 19.59 -5.18
N LEU A 366 20.24 19.16 -3.94
CA LEU A 366 21.47 19.43 -3.16
C LEU A 366 22.64 18.50 -3.52
N GLY A 367 22.45 17.49 -4.39
CA GLY A 367 23.49 16.53 -4.73
C GLY A 367 23.92 15.64 -3.55
N ALA A 368 22.98 15.26 -2.68
CA ALA A 368 23.29 14.43 -1.51
C ALA A 368 23.88 13.05 -1.91
N PRO A 369 24.78 12.47 -1.08
CA PRO A 369 25.35 11.16 -1.33
C PRO A 369 24.30 10.05 -1.54
N GLN A 370 24.64 9.05 -2.36
CA GLN A 370 23.72 7.96 -2.75
C GLN A 370 23.16 7.18 -1.56
N ILE A 371 23.91 7.02 -0.47
CA ILE A 371 23.44 6.34 0.75
C ILE A 371 22.23 7.07 1.36
N ILE A 372 22.26 8.41 1.38
CA ILE A 372 21.16 9.22 1.92
C ILE A 372 19.96 9.15 0.98
N LEU A 373 20.19 9.25 -0.34
CA LEU A 373 19.14 9.13 -1.35
C LEU A 373 18.46 7.75 -1.30
N ARG A 374 19.24 6.67 -1.17
CA ARG A 374 18.78 5.29 -1.01
C ARG A 374 17.87 5.13 0.20
N ASN A 375 18.30 5.67 1.35
CA ASN A 375 17.50 5.65 2.56
C ASN A 375 16.18 6.42 2.41
N GLU A 376 16.20 7.61 1.81
CA GLU A 376 14.97 8.40 1.62
C GLU A 376 14.03 7.74 0.59
N ARG A 377 14.56 7.12 -0.47
CA ARG A 377 13.77 6.31 -1.42
C ARG A 377 13.12 5.10 -0.74
N ARG A 378 13.84 4.39 0.14
CA ARG A 378 13.27 3.31 0.97
C ARG A 378 12.13 3.83 1.86
N MET A 379 12.33 4.97 2.52
CA MET A 379 11.29 5.58 3.37
C MET A 379 10.08 6.05 2.56
N LEU A 380 10.27 6.50 1.31
CA LEU A 380 9.18 6.84 0.40
C LEU A 380 8.37 5.59 0.02
N GLN A 381 9.03 4.49 -0.36
CA GLN A 381 8.40 3.20 -0.62
C GLN A 381 7.54 2.76 0.58
N GLU A 382 8.11 2.73 1.78
CA GLU A 382 7.38 2.36 3.00
C GLU A 382 6.20 3.28 3.32
N ALA A 383 6.31 4.58 2.99
CA ALA A 383 5.23 5.53 3.21
C ALA A 383 4.04 5.26 2.26
N VAL A 384 4.31 4.92 1.00
CA VAL A 384 3.28 4.53 0.04
C VAL A 384 2.68 3.18 0.40
N ASP A 385 3.49 2.22 0.87
CA ASP A 385 3.00 0.93 1.34
C ASP A 385 2.03 1.11 2.51
N ALA A 386 2.36 1.96 3.49
CA ALA A 386 1.47 2.27 4.61
C ALA A 386 0.14 2.93 4.17
N LEU A 387 0.18 3.76 3.12
CA LEU A 387 -1.02 4.38 2.57
C LEU A 387 -1.94 3.34 1.90
N LEU A 388 -1.36 2.45 1.09
CA LEU A 388 -2.10 1.45 0.33
C LEU A 388 -2.57 0.29 1.22
N ASP A 389 -1.68 -0.36 1.95
CA ASP A 389 -1.98 -1.46 2.88
C ASP A 389 -0.98 -1.45 4.07
N ASN A 390 -1.40 -0.83 5.19
CA ASN A 390 -0.58 -0.74 6.40
C ASN A 390 -0.51 -2.08 7.17
N SER A 391 -1.43 -3.01 6.89
CA SER A 391 -1.55 -4.28 7.61
C SER A 391 -0.63 -5.37 7.04
N HIS A 392 -0.40 -5.37 5.72
CA HIS A 392 0.35 -6.42 5.00
C HIS A 392 1.68 -5.94 4.40
N ARG A 393 2.19 -4.80 4.85
CA ARG A 393 3.55 -4.33 4.54
C ARG A 393 4.59 -5.11 5.35
N PRO A 394 5.84 -5.19 4.88
CA PRO A 394 6.91 -5.77 5.66
C PRO A 394 7.27 -4.88 6.85
N GLY A 395 7.58 -5.54 7.96
CA GLY A 395 7.87 -4.88 9.24
C GLY A 395 6.63 -4.46 10.02
N SER A 396 6.83 -3.54 10.96
CA SER A 396 5.76 -3.09 11.86
C SER A 396 4.83 -2.09 11.16
N PRO A 397 3.52 -2.10 11.50
CA PRO A 397 2.57 -1.14 10.98
C PRO A 397 2.92 0.26 11.48
N THR A 398 2.63 1.25 10.65
CA THR A 398 2.78 2.65 11.07
C THR A 398 1.72 2.99 12.12
N LEU A 399 2.19 3.47 13.27
CA LEU A 399 1.34 3.79 14.42
C LEU A 399 1.03 5.29 14.47
N ASN A 400 -0.17 5.60 14.95
CA ASN A 400 -0.61 6.95 15.25
C ASN A 400 -0.09 7.41 16.61
N SER A 401 -0.36 8.68 16.95
CA SER A 401 0.06 9.27 18.24
C SER A 401 -0.54 8.58 19.47
N ARG A 402 -1.54 7.72 19.29
CA ARG A 402 -2.17 6.91 20.35
C ARG A 402 -1.62 5.47 20.41
N GLY A 403 -0.61 5.15 19.59
CA GLY A 403 -0.05 3.80 19.51
C GLY A 403 -0.92 2.79 18.73
N LEU A 404 -1.98 3.24 18.06
CA LEU A 404 -2.83 2.38 17.23
C LEU A 404 -2.36 2.44 15.76
N PRO A 405 -2.46 1.36 14.98
CA PRO A 405 -2.11 1.39 13.57
C PRO A 405 -3.05 2.31 12.79
N TYR A 406 -2.50 3.12 11.87
CA TYR A 406 -3.32 3.92 10.96
C TYR A 406 -4.15 3.01 10.04
N LYS A 407 -5.39 3.41 9.76
CA LYS A 407 -6.22 2.74 8.75
C LYS A 407 -5.80 3.15 7.34
N SER A 408 -5.38 2.16 6.54
CA SER A 408 -4.99 2.34 5.13
C SER A 408 -6.18 2.32 4.17
N LEU A 409 -5.93 2.60 2.88
CA LEU A 409 -6.96 2.49 1.84
C LEU A 409 -7.55 1.08 1.74
N SER A 410 -6.72 0.04 1.89
CA SER A 410 -7.16 -1.35 1.89
C SER A 410 -8.07 -1.68 3.09
N ASP A 411 -7.75 -1.15 4.27
CA ASP A 411 -8.54 -1.38 5.48
C ASP A 411 -9.93 -0.74 5.39
N MET A 412 -10.09 0.33 4.60
CA MET A 412 -11.40 0.90 4.32
C MET A 412 -12.30 -0.04 3.52
N LEU A 413 -11.73 -0.98 2.76
CA LEU A 413 -12.48 -1.92 1.95
C LEU A 413 -12.74 -3.23 2.71
N ARG A 414 -11.78 -3.67 3.54
CA ARG A 414 -11.80 -4.96 4.24
C ARG A 414 -12.52 -4.91 5.60
N GLY A 415 -12.87 -6.09 6.12
CA GLY A 415 -13.41 -6.25 7.47
C GLY A 415 -14.91 -5.95 7.63
N LYS A 416 -15.41 -6.09 8.87
CA LYS A 416 -16.84 -5.84 9.20
C LYS A 416 -17.22 -4.36 9.07
N GLN A 417 -16.29 -3.45 9.39
CA GLN A 417 -16.45 -2.00 9.24
C GLN A 417 -16.02 -1.47 7.85
N GLY A 418 -15.62 -2.36 6.93
CA GLY A 418 -15.24 -1.98 5.58
C GLY A 418 -16.44 -1.52 4.76
N ARG A 419 -16.19 -0.68 3.74
CA ARG A 419 -17.23 -0.08 2.89
C ARG A 419 -18.13 -1.12 2.22
N PHE A 420 -17.59 -2.26 1.77
CA PHE A 420 -18.40 -3.31 1.14
C PHE A 420 -19.47 -3.87 2.08
N ARG A 421 -19.10 -4.19 3.33
CA ARG A 421 -20.06 -4.78 4.29
C ARG A 421 -20.96 -3.73 4.94
N GLN A 422 -20.36 -2.64 5.41
CA GLN A 422 -21.09 -1.65 6.22
C GLN A 422 -21.89 -0.65 5.39
N ASN A 423 -21.45 -0.33 4.17
CA ASN A 423 -22.06 0.73 3.37
C ASN A 423 -22.73 0.22 2.10
N LEU A 424 -22.36 -0.96 1.56
CA LEU A 424 -23.00 -1.50 0.35
C LEU A 424 -24.02 -2.58 0.67
N LEU A 425 -23.68 -3.57 1.51
CA LEU A 425 -24.61 -4.66 1.88
C LEU A 425 -25.67 -4.24 2.91
N GLY A 426 -25.33 -3.35 3.84
CA GLY A 426 -26.26 -2.75 4.79
C GLY A 426 -26.20 -1.23 4.71
N LYS A 427 -27.35 -0.56 4.85
CA LYS A 427 -27.41 0.90 4.98
C LYS A 427 -28.48 1.25 6.00
N ARG A 428 -28.31 2.41 6.63
CA ARG A 428 -29.42 3.06 7.32
C ARG A 428 -30.41 3.55 6.28
N VAL A 429 -31.69 3.33 6.55
CA VAL A 429 -32.79 3.72 5.67
C VAL A 429 -33.61 4.79 6.37
N ASP A 430 -34.04 5.77 5.59
CA ASP A 430 -35.06 6.73 6.02
C ASP A 430 -36.43 6.01 6.12
N TYR A 431 -37.39 6.63 6.82
CA TYR A 431 -38.72 6.04 7.05
C TYR A 431 -38.66 4.68 7.75
N SER A 432 -37.88 4.60 8.83
CA SER A 432 -37.80 3.42 9.68
C SER A 432 -37.98 3.78 11.16
N GLY A 433 -38.52 2.83 11.92
CA GLY A 433 -38.72 2.95 13.35
C GLY A 433 -38.21 1.71 14.09
N ARG A 434 -38.12 1.81 15.42
CA ARG A 434 -37.89 0.65 16.30
C ARG A 434 -38.65 0.84 17.59
N ALA A 435 -39.31 -0.21 18.05
CA ALA A 435 -39.96 -0.23 19.35
C ALA A 435 -39.97 -1.64 19.95
N VAL A 436 -40.22 -1.71 21.25
CA VAL A 436 -40.44 -2.96 21.99
C VAL A 436 -41.72 -3.61 21.49
N ILE A 437 -41.73 -4.93 21.38
CA ILE A 437 -42.92 -5.68 21.01
C ILE A 437 -43.71 -6.16 22.21
N VAL A 438 -45.03 -6.21 22.06
CA VAL A 438 -45.98 -6.75 23.04
C VAL A 438 -46.96 -7.69 22.33
N PRO A 439 -47.54 -8.68 23.02
CA PRO A 439 -48.48 -9.60 22.39
C PRO A 439 -49.78 -8.88 22.03
N GLY A 440 -50.22 -9.02 20.78
CA GLY A 440 -51.49 -8.52 20.27
C GLY A 440 -52.44 -9.66 19.88
N PRO A 441 -53.07 -10.36 20.84
CA PRO A 441 -53.90 -11.54 20.55
C PRO A 441 -55.18 -11.22 19.76
N TYR A 442 -55.62 -9.95 19.76
CA TYR A 442 -56.82 -9.50 19.06
C TYR A 442 -56.58 -9.13 17.59
N LEU A 443 -55.33 -9.08 17.15
CA LEU A 443 -54.96 -8.72 15.79
C LEU A 443 -55.24 -9.89 14.84
N LYS A 444 -55.55 -9.60 13.57
CA LYS A 444 -55.54 -10.64 12.54
C LYS A 444 -54.11 -11.00 12.16
N TYR A 445 -53.93 -12.18 11.55
CA TYR A 445 -52.62 -12.68 11.12
C TYR A 445 -51.84 -11.70 10.22
N ASN A 446 -52.54 -10.92 9.39
CA ASN A 446 -51.96 -9.94 8.48
C ASN A 446 -51.86 -8.52 9.07
N GLN A 447 -52.12 -8.34 10.36
CA GLN A 447 -52.16 -7.04 11.03
C GLN A 447 -51.07 -6.92 12.10
N CYS A 448 -50.60 -5.71 12.32
CA CYS A 448 -49.75 -5.35 13.45
C CYS A 448 -50.27 -4.09 14.12
N GLY A 449 -50.17 -3.98 15.44
CA GLY A 449 -50.48 -2.72 16.12
C GLY A 449 -49.26 -1.80 16.06
N LEU A 450 -49.41 -0.65 15.42
CA LEU A 450 -48.37 0.35 15.27
C LEU A 450 -48.70 1.58 16.15
N PRO A 451 -47.81 1.99 17.07
CA PRO A 451 -47.98 3.21 17.85
C PRO A 451 -48.26 4.43 16.98
N LYS A 452 -49.28 5.20 17.35
CA LYS A 452 -49.66 6.45 16.67
C LYS A 452 -48.47 7.41 16.47
N ASN A 453 -47.62 7.57 17.48
CA ASN A 453 -46.44 8.43 17.40
C ASN A 453 -45.39 7.95 16.37
N ILE A 454 -45.19 6.63 16.26
CA ILE A 454 -44.24 6.05 15.29
C ILE A 454 -44.82 6.17 13.88
N ALA A 455 -46.11 5.85 13.72
CA ALA A 455 -46.81 5.99 12.45
C ALA A 455 -46.78 7.42 11.94
N LEU A 456 -46.94 8.41 12.83
CA LEU A 456 -46.90 9.83 12.50
C LEU A 456 -45.60 10.22 11.77
N GLU A 457 -44.44 9.81 12.27
CA GLU A 457 -43.14 10.11 11.64
C GLU A 457 -42.88 9.28 10.38
N LEU A 458 -43.26 7.98 10.38
CA LEU A 458 -43.12 7.12 9.20
C LEU A 458 -43.92 7.65 8.00
N PHE A 459 -45.17 8.08 8.24
CA PHE A 459 -46.07 8.54 7.19
C PHE A 459 -46.03 10.06 6.97
N LYS A 460 -45.12 10.79 7.62
CA LYS A 460 -44.98 12.24 7.56
C LYS A 460 -45.09 12.85 6.14
N PRO A 461 -44.40 12.35 5.09
CA PRO A 461 -44.52 12.93 3.76
C PRO A 461 -45.93 12.84 3.18
N PHE A 462 -46.66 11.77 3.49
CA PHE A 462 -48.01 11.54 2.99
C PHE A 462 -49.01 12.43 3.70
N ILE A 463 -48.87 12.60 5.02
CA ILE A 463 -49.71 13.49 5.81
C ILE A 463 -49.56 14.93 5.33
N LEU A 464 -48.32 15.38 5.12
CA LEU A 464 -48.05 16.73 4.59
C LEU A 464 -48.69 16.96 3.21
N ARG A 465 -48.72 15.93 2.36
CA ARG A 465 -49.37 15.99 1.06
C ARG A 465 -50.89 16.11 1.19
N GLU A 466 -51.52 15.31 2.06
CA GLU A 466 -52.97 15.33 2.28
C GLU A 466 -53.45 16.64 2.94
N LEU A 467 -52.68 17.20 3.86
CA LEU A 467 -52.97 18.51 4.48
C LEU A 467 -53.06 19.63 3.43
N VAL A 468 -52.15 19.63 2.45
CA VAL A 468 -52.17 20.60 1.35
C VAL A 468 -53.31 20.27 0.36
N ALA A 469 -53.53 18.99 0.03
CA ALA A 469 -54.56 18.57 -0.91
C ALA A 469 -55.98 18.89 -0.43
N ARG A 470 -56.25 18.79 0.89
CA ARG A 470 -57.54 19.12 1.50
C ARG A 470 -57.74 20.62 1.78
N GLY A 471 -56.73 21.45 1.48
CA GLY A 471 -56.78 22.89 1.77
C GLY A 471 -56.63 23.26 3.24
N LEU A 472 -56.31 22.30 4.12
CA LEU A 472 -56.04 22.54 5.55
C LEU A 472 -54.73 23.33 5.76
N ALA A 473 -53.82 23.25 4.80
CA ALA A 473 -52.62 24.08 4.75
C ALA A 473 -52.42 24.68 3.36
N ALA A 474 -52.18 26.00 3.30
CA ALA A 474 -51.98 26.72 2.04
C ALA A 474 -50.68 26.34 1.31
N ASN A 475 -49.63 25.93 2.04
CA ASN A 475 -48.35 25.55 1.47
C ASN A 475 -47.66 24.45 2.31
N PRO A 476 -46.67 23.72 1.74
CA PRO A 476 -45.97 22.65 2.46
C PRO A 476 -45.24 23.12 3.73
N ALA A 477 -44.84 24.39 3.81
CA ALA A 477 -44.20 24.96 4.98
C ALA A 477 -45.20 25.11 6.15
N ARG A 478 -46.40 25.64 5.87
CA ARG A 478 -47.49 25.73 6.84
C ARG A 478 -48.00 24.35 7.22
N ALA A 479 -48.05 23.42 6.27
CA ALA A 479 -48.39 22.02 6.56
C ALA A 479 -47.42 21.39 7.56
N ARG A 480 -46.13 21.72 7.52
CA ARG A 480 -45.16 21.29 8.54
C ARG A 480 -45.46 21.87 9.93
N MET A 481 -45.83 23.15 10.00
CA MET A 481 -46.21 23.77 11.27
C MET A 481 -47.46 23.11 11.87
N VAL A 482 -48.51 22.90 11.06
CA VAL A 482 -49.75 22.22 11.49
C VAL A 482 -49.46 20.77 11.90
N TYR A 483 -48.58 20.07 11.18
CA TYR A 483 -48.11 18.74 11.55
C TYR A 483 -47.37 18.72 12.90
N GLU A 484 -46.49 19.70 13.15
CA GLU A 484 -45.75 19.82 14.41
C GLU A 484 -46.65 20.16 15.60
N GLU A 485 -47.72 20.92 15.38
CA GLU A 485 -48.78 21.22 16.37
C GLU A 485 -49.65 20.00 16.69
N LYS A 486 -49.59 18.92 15.88
CA LYS A 486 -50.36 17.66 16.05
C LYS A 486 -51.87 17.90 16.22
N THR A 487 -52.44 18.77 15.38
CA THR A 487 -53.87 19.09 15.44
C THR A 487 -54.74 17.84 15.18
N PRO A 488 -56.01 17.82 15.63
CA PRO A 488 -56.90 16.67 15.45
C PRO A 488 -56.99 16.15 14.00
N GLU A 489 -56.99 17.05 13.02
CA GLU A 489 -57.08 16.71 11.59
C GLU A 489 -55.89 15.87 11.13
N VAL A 490 -54.72 16.04 11.75
CA VAL A 490 -53.52 15.25 11.44
C VAL A 490 -53.72 13.77 11.81
N TRP A 491 -54.44 13.50 12.91
CA TRP A 491 -54.73 12.14 13.36
C TRP A 491 -55.76 11.45 12.46
N ASP A 492 -56.78 12.18 12.03
CA ASP A 492 -57.77 11.69 11.08
C ASP A 492 -57.11 11.32 9.74
N ILE A 493 -56.26 12.20 9.23
CA ILE A 493 -55.47 11.96 8.01
C ILE A 493 -54.52 10.78 8.19
N LEU A 494 -53.87 10.64 9.35
CA LEU A 494 -52.99 9.51 9.63
C LEU A 494 -53.75 8.18 9.55
N GLU A 495 -54.96 8.12 10.11
CA GLU A 495 -55.78 6.90 10.05
C GLU A 495 -56.16 6.55 8.61
N GLU A 496 -56.54 7.53 7.81
CA GLU A 496 -56.83 7.33 6.39
C GLU A 496 -55.61 6.90 5.58
N VAL A 497 -54.46 7.53 5.79
CA VAL A 497 -53.21 7.23 5.06
C VAL A 497 -52.67 5.85 5.43
N SER A 498 -52.86 5.42 6.68
CA SER A 498 -52.39 4.11 7.16
C SER A 498 -53.20 2.94 6.57
N LYS A 499 -54.48 3.16 6.24
CA LYS A 499 -55.36 2.13 5.66
C LYS A 499 -54.85 1.68 4.28
N GLY A 500 -54.68 0.36 4.14
CA GLY A 500 -54.29 -0.27 2.88
C GLY A 500 -52.79 -0.20 2.53
N ARG A 501 -51.94 0.32 3.43
CA ARG A 501 -50.49 0.39 3.22
C ARG A 501 -49.73 -0.54 4.16
N PRO A 502 -49.10 -1.61 3.65
CA PRO A 502 -48.35 -2.51 4.51
C PRO A 502 -47.04 -1.86 5.00
N VAL A 503 -46.63 -2.23 6.20
CA VAL A 503 -45.33 -1.94 6.81
C VAL A 503 -44.53 -3.23 6.97
N LEU A 504 -43.20 -3.14 7.00
CA LEU A 504 -42.34 -4.33 7.13
C LEU A 504 -41.80 -4.41 8.55
N LEU A 505 -42.19 -5.45 9.29
CA LEU A 505 -41.59 -5.71 10.60
C LEU A 505 -40.37 -6.64 10.46
N ASN A 506 -39.28 -6.28 11.13
CA ASN A 506 -38.04 -7.04 11.15
C ASN A 506 -37.50 -7.21 12.58
N ARG A 507 -37.11 -8.43 12.95
CA ARG A 507 -36.35 -8.70 14.17
C ARG A 507 -34.93 -9.14 13.82
N ALA A 508 -33.94 -8.50 14.43
CA ALA A 508 -32.55 -8.92 14.30
C ALA A 508 -32.21 -9.99 15.36
N PRO A 509 -31.43 -11.04 15.03
CA PRO A 509 -30.84 -11.33 13.71
C PRO A 509 -31.84 -11.96 12.73
N THR A 510 -31.81 -11.50 11.47
CA THR A 510 -32.66 -12.05 10.40
C THR A 510 -32.01 -13.33 9.82
N LEU A 511 -32.43 -14.51 10.30
CA LEU A 511 -31.84 -15.80 9.89
C LEU A 511 -32.40 -16.33 8.57
N HIS A 512 -33.67 -16.04 8.28
CA HIS A 512 -34.37 -16.51 7.09
C HIS A 512 -35.44 -15.50 6.66
N LYS A 513 -36.05 -15.73 5.49
CA LYS A 513 -37.04 -14.81 4.90
C LYS A 513 -38.18 -14.40 5.84
N GLN A 514 -38.65 -15.28 6.72
CA GLN A 514 -39.73 -14.96 7.68
C GLN A 514 -39.30 -14.03 8.82
N GLY A 515 -38.01 -13.68 8.91
CA GLY A 515 -37.54 -12.65 9.84
C GLY A 515 -37.89 -11.22 9.39
N ILE A 516 -38.45 -11.06 8.17
CA ILE A 516 -39.04 -9.81 7.68
C ILE A 516 -40.40 -10.15 7.07
N VAL A 517 -41.48 -9.58 7.63
CA VAL A 517 -42.84 -9.83 7.13
C VAL A 517 -43.62 -8.53 7.04
N ALA A 518 -44.46 -8.43 6.01
CA ALA A 518 -45.36 -7.32 5.80
C ALA A 518 -46.65 -7.47 6.61
N PHE A 519 -47.09 -6.39 7.26
CA PHE A 519 -48.34 -6.32 8.00
C PHE A 519 -49.09 -5.03 7.68
N TYR A 520 -50.41 -5.05 7.78
CA TYR A 520 -51.22 -3.84 7.75
C TYR A 520 -51.24 -3.20 9.15
N PRO A 521 -50.82 -1.94 9.29
CA PRO A 521 -50.78 -1.29 10.59
C PRO A 521 -52.19 -0.95 11.06
N ILE A 522 -52.49 -1.32 12.31
CA ILE A 522 -53.60 -0.78 13.09
C ILE A 522 -53.01 0.23 14.05
N LEU A 523 -53.50 1.46 14.02
CA LEU A 523 -53.04 2.50 14.92
C LEU A 523 -53.48 2.19 16.35
N ILE A 524 -52.52 2.10 17.26
CA ILE A 524 -52.74 1.84 18.68
C ILE A 524 -52.19 2.97 19.54
N GLU A 525 -52.77 3.13 20.73
CA GLU A 525 -52.23 3.98 21.78
C GLU A 525 -51.01 3.32 22.46
N GLY A 526 -50.12 4.15 23.00
CA GLY A 526 -48.88 3.70 23.65
C GLY A 526 -47.66 3.74 22.73
N ASN A 527 -46.58 3.07 23.15
CA ASN A 527 -45.26 3.14 22.51
C ASN A 527 -44.71 1.78 22.02
N ALA A 528 -45.43 0.68 22.28
CA ALA A 528 -44.99 -0.66 21.93
C ALA A 528 -45.72 -1.18 20.68
N ILE A 529 -45.02 -1.93 19.83
CA ILE A 529 -45.61 -2.58 18.65
C ILE A 529 -46.34 -3.84 19.09
N GLN A 530 -47.60 -4.00 18.71
CA GLN A 530 -48.33 -5.24 18.97
C GLN A 530 -48.08 -6.24 17.84
N LEU A 531 -47.60 -7.43 18.20
CA LEU A 531 -47.34 -8.52 17.27
C LEU A 531 -48.30 -9.69 17.51
N HIS A 532 -48.76 -10.30 16.42
CA HIS A 532 -49.59 -11.50 16.50
C HIS A 532 -48.78 -12.68 17.08
N PRO A 533 -49.24 -13.36 18.15
CA PRO A 533 -48.46 -14.42 18.83
C PRO A 533 -48.02 -15.59 17.93
N LEU A 534 -48.83 -15.99 16.95
CA LEU A 534 -48.46 -17.04 15.99
C LEU A 534 -47.23 -16.68 15.12
N MET A 535 -46.92 -15.40 14.95
CA MET A 535 -45.78 -14.94 14.16
C MET A 535 -44.47 -14.96 14.95
N CYS A 536 -44.52 -15.03 16.28
CA CYS A 536 -43.35 -15.06 17.15
C CYS A 536 -42.36 -16.17 16.77
N LYS A 537 -42.85 -17.36 16.38
CA LYS A 537 -41.99 -18.47 15.94
C LYS A 537 -41.17 -18.13 14.68
N GLY A 538 -41.76 -17.39 13.74
CA GLY A 538 -41.06 -16.96 12.52
C GLY A 538 -40.02 -15.87 12.78
N PHE A 539 -40.23 -15.03 13.78
CA PHE A 539 -39.22 -14.02 14.18
C PHE A 539 -38.25 -14.54 15.25
N ASN A 540 -38.48 -15.75 15.77
CA ASN A 540 -37.90 -16.26 17.00
C ASN A 540 -38.01 -15.25 18.17
N ALA A 541 -39.13 -14.55 18.24
CA ALA A 541 -39.36 -13.41 19.12
C ALA A 541 -40.10 -13.82 20.39
N ASP A 542 -39.68 -13.26 21.52
CA ASP A 542 -40.37 -13.31 22.81
C ASP A 542 -40.76 -11.88 23.25
N PHE A 543 -41.32 -11.76 24.45
CA PHE A 543 -41.88 -10.50 24.96
C PHE A 543 -41.21 -10.04 26.26
N ASP A 544 -39.93 -10.35 26.43
CA ASP A 544 -39.12 -10.00 27.61
C ASP A 544 -38.39 -8.64 27.49
N GLY A 545 -38.64 -7.90 26.40
CA GLY A 545 -37.96 -6.65 26.06
C GLY A 545 -37.45 -6.58 24.62
N ASP A 546 -37.64 -7.67 23.87
CA ASP A 546 -37.42 -7.77 22.44
C ASP A 546 -37.92 -6.55 21.65
N GLN A 547 -37.12 -6.13 20.67
CA GLN A 547 -37.41 -4.98 19.81
C GLN A 547 -37.50 -5.38 18.34
N MET A 548 -38.48 -4.80 17.64
CA MET A 548 -38.60 -4.93 16.19
C MET A 548 -38.45 -3.58 15.51
N ALA A 549 -37.82 -3.61 14.33
CA ALA A 549 -37.79 -2.50 13.40
C ALA A 549 -39.04 -2.53 12.51
N VAL A 550 -39.52 -1.35 12.12
CA VAL A 550 -40.65 -1.12 11.21
C VAL A 550 -40.24 -0.23 10.05
#